data_AF-A0A126QKG5-F1
#
_entry.id   AF-A0A126QKG5-F1
#
_cell.length_a   1.000
_cell.length_b   1.000
_cell.length_c   1.000
_cell.angle_alpha   90.00
_cell.angle_beta   90.00
_cell.angle_gamma   90.00
#
_symmetry.space_group_name_H-M   'P 1'
#
loop_
_entity.id
_entity.type
_entity.pdbx_description
1 polymer ?
#
loop_
_entity_poly.entity_id
_entity_poly.type
_entity_poly.pdbx_seq_one_letter_code
_entity_poly.pdbx_strand_id
1 'polypeptide(L)'
;MGSVVALDEFRQALGRHEPKGAAGPRPVIRGGDIWGRDYTQVEAMVFGLLKVREIGLYHAGTGDPELDTLCLEALDAAYRVTDLGTARLKATIKPLKEWLLAAMTEDNKRDISWALVLTDLIEKSPLK
;
A
#
# COMPACT_ATOMS: atom_id res chain seq x y z
N MET A 1 31.69 -3.68 34.56
CA MET A 1 30.74 -4.80 34.44
C MET A 1 29.34 -4.23 34.20
N GLY A 2 29.01 -3.86 32.96
CA GLY A 2 27.75 -3.14 32.65
C GLY A 2 27.30 -3.36 31.21
N SER A 3 27.26 -4.62 30.75
CA SER A 3 26.98 -4.92 29.34
C SER A 3 26.19 -6.22 29.10
N VAL A 4 25.51 -6.76 30.13
CA VAL A 4 24.66 -7.96 29.98
C VAL A 4 23.18 -7.60 30.12
N VAL A 5 22.83 -6.68 31.02
CA VAL A 5 21.45 -6.23 31.25
C VAL A 5 20.84 -5.54 30.02
N ALA A 6 21.61 -4.70 29.31
CA ALA A 6 21.12 -4.00 28.12
C ALA A 6 20.80 -4.92 26.94
N LEU A 7 21.45 -6.09 26.86
CA LEU A 7 21.27 -7.02 25.75
C LEU A 7 20.01 -7.86 25.93
N ASP A 8 19.66 -8.19 27.17
CA ASP A 8 18.42 -8.87 27.49
C ASP A 8 17.22 -7.92 27.44
N GLU A 9 17.37 -6.65 27.81
CA GLU A 9 16.36 -5.61 27.58
C GLU A 9 16.12 -5.37 26.08
N PHE A 10 17.18 -5.36 25.27
CA PHE A 10 17.07 -5.25 23.80
C PHE A 10 16.38 -6.48 23.18
N ARG A 11 16.68 -7.68 23.65
CA ARG A 11 15.98 -8.91 23.23
C ARG A 11 14.52 -8.92 23.66
N GLN A 12 14.21 -8.42 24.84
CA GLN A 12 12.82 -8.26 25.30
C GLN A 12 12.07 -7.20 24.49
N ALA A 13 12.73 -6.10 24.11
CA ALA A 13 12.14 -5.09 23.23
C ALA A 13 11.82 -5.67 21.83
N LEU A 14 12.70 -6.50 21.27
CA LEU A 14 12.45 -7.24 20.02
C LEU A 14 11.32 -8.27 20.14
N GLY A 15 11.15 -8.88 21.33
CA GLY A 15 10.07 -9.84 21.61
C GLY A 15 8.70 -9.22 21.90
N ARG A 16 8.62 -7.90 22.08
CA ARG A 16 7.38 -7.15 22.39
C ARG A 16 6.66 -6.61 21.15
N HIS A 17 6.92 -7.14 19.95
CA HIS A 17 5.91 -7.06 18.91
C HIS A 17 4.78 -8.02 19.29
N GLU A 18 3.83 -7.51 20.08
CA GLU A 18 2.52 -8.14 20.22
C GLU A 18 2.05 -8.56 18.82
N PRO A 19 1.60 -9.81 18.64
CA PRO A 19 1.04 -10.21 17.36
C PRO A 19 -0.21 -9.38 17.13
N LYS A 20 -0.09 -8.31 16.33
CA LYS A 20 -1.24 -7.62 15.71
C LYS A 20 -2.13 -8.73 15.15
N GLY A 21 -3.34 -8.85 15.68
CA GLY A 21 -4.22 -9.99 15.49
C GLY A 21 -4.22 -10.46 14.04
N ALA A 22 -3.97 -11.77 13.85
CA ALA A 22 -3.81 -12.49 12.58
C ALA A 22 -3.82 -11.59 11.33
N ALA A 23 -2.77 -10.77 11.16
CA ALA A 23 -2.52 -10.14 9.88
C ALA A 23 -2.42 -11.28 8.87
N GLY A 24 -3.10 -11.14 7.73
CA GLY A 24 -3.02 -12.12 6.64
C GLY A 24 -1.58 -12.42 6.24
N PRO A 25 -1.34 -13.40 5.35
CA PRO A 25 0.01 -13.72 4.91
C PRO A 25 0.73 -12.45 4.42
N ARG A 26 2.02 -12.35 4.74
CA ARG A 26 2.83 -11.19 4.33
C ARG A 26 2.73 -11.00 2.81
N PRO A 27 2.44 -9.76 2.33
CA PRO A 27 2.33 -9.50 0.91
C PRO A 27 3.61 -9.87 0.18
N VAL A 28 3.46 -10.66 -0.89
CA VAL A 28 4.56 -10.96 -1.80
C VAL A 28 4.67 -9.85 -2.83
N ILE A 29 5.74 -9.07 -2.72
CA ILE A 29 6.05 -7.95 -3.62
C ILE A 29 7.18 -8.40 -4.56
N ARG A 30 6.89 -8.54 -5.85
CA ARG A 30 7.87 -8.86 -6.89
C ARG A 30 7.94 -7.71 -7.86
N GLY A 31 9.13 -7.13 -8.03
CA GLY A 31 9.35 -6.03 -8.99
C GLY A 31 8.89 -6.40 -10.40
N GLY A 32 9.11 -7.64 -10.85
CA GLY A 32 8.66 -8.10 -12.17
C GLY A 32 7.14 -8.02 -12.37
N ASP A 33 6.36 -8.29 -11.33
CA ASP A 33 4.89 -8.20 -11.40
C ASP A 33 4.40 -6.75 -11.43
N ILE A 34 5.20 -5.82 -10.88
CA ILE A 34 4.88 -4.39 -10.85
C ILE A 34 5.28 -3.74 -12.17
N TRP A 35 6.53 -3.92 -12.62
CA TRP A 35 7.07 -3.25 -13.80
C TRP A 35 6.70 -3.92 -15.13
N GLY A 36 6.35 -5.21 -15.11
CA GLY A 36 5.98 -5.95 -16.33
C GLY A 36 4.54 -5.74 -16.80
N ARG A 37 3.78 -4.86 -16.15
CA ARG A 37 2.35 -4.61 -16.45
C ARG A 37 2.14 -3.27 -17.14
N ASP A 38 1.17 -3.26 -18.05
CA ASP A 38 0.69 -2.04 -18.69
C ASP A 38 -0.50 -1.48 -17.91
N TYR A 39 -0.27 -0.45 -17.08
CA TYR A 39 -1.31 0.21 -16.28
C TYR A 39 -2.21 1.15 -17.08
N THR A 40 -2.21 1.08 -18.42
CA THR A 40 -3.32 1.58 -19.24
C THR A 40 -4.46 0.57 -19.32
N GLN A 41 -4.20 -0.72 -19.03
CA GLN A 41 -5.19 -1.79 -19.02
C GLN A 41 -5.88 -1.92 -17.66
N VAL A 42 -7.18 -2.20 -17.68
CA VAL A 42 -8.02 -2.31 -16.48
C VAL A 42 -7.50 -3.41 -15.54
N GLU A 43 -7.07 -4.54 -16.08
CA GLU A 43 -6.55 -5.68 -15.31
C GLU A 43 -5.29 -5.32 -14.51
N ALA A 44 -4.42 -4.47 -15.08
CA ALA A 44 -3.22 -4.00 -14.40
C ALA A 44 -3.56 -2.98 -13.31
N MET A 45 -4.55 -2.12 -13.53
CA MET A 45 -5.06 -1.18 -12.51
C MET A 45 -5.68 -1.93 -11.33
N VAL A 46 -6.53 -2.92 -11.62
CA VAL A 46 -7.15 -3.80 -10.60
C VAL A 46 -6.08 -4.52 -9.81
N PHE A 47 -5.09 -5.12 -10.49
CA PHE A 47 -3.95 -5.75 -9.83
C PHE A 47 -3.22 -4.77 -8.89
N GLY A 48 -2.91 -3.56 -9.37
CA GLY A 48 -2.19 -2.56 -8.60
C GLY A 48 -2.95 -2.14 -7.34
N LEU A 49 -4.25 -1.87 -7.45
CA LEU A 49 -5.08 -1.46 -6.31
C LEU A 49 -5.29 -2.61 -5.31
N LEU A 50 -5.48 -3.85 -5.77
CA LEU A 50 -5.54 -5.01 -4.88
C LEU A 50 -4.22 -5.22 -4.14
N LYS A 51 -3.08 -5.00 -4.81
CA LYS A 51 -1.76 -5.08 -4.19
C LYS A 51 -1.52 -3.97 -3.18
N VAL A 52 -1.95 -2.74 -3.48
CA VAL A 52 -1.94 -1.61 -2.53
C VAL A 52 -2.76 -1.95 -1.28
N ARG A 53 -3.97 -2.47 -1.46
CA ARG A 53 -4.85 -2.90 -0.37
C ARG A 53 -4.21 -4.01 0.48
N GLU A 54 -3.63 -5.03 -0.16
CA GLU A 54 -2.95 -6.13 0.51
C GLU A 54 -1.79 -5.63 1.39
N ILE A 55 -0.98 -4.71 0.86
CA ILE A 55 0.12 -4.09 1.59
C ILE A 55 -0.39 -3.23 2.76
N GLY A 56 -1.38 -2.38 2.51
CA GLY A 56 -1.94 -1.49 3.54
C GLY A 56 -2.56 -2.25 4.69
N LEU A 57 -3.42 -3.24 4.41
CA LEU A 57 -4.06 -4.06 5.44
C LEU A 57 -3.08 -4.88 6.26
N TYR A 58 -2.02 -5.40 5.64
CA TYR A 58 -0.99 -6.15 6.38
C TYR A 58 -0.34 -5.29 7.47
N HIS A 59 -0.13 -3.99 7.22
CA HIS A 59 0.52 -3.09 8.16
C HIS A 59 -0.43 -2.35 9.11
N ALA A 60 -1.65 -2.04 8.65
CA ALA A 60 -2.69 -1.39 9.47
C ALA A 60 -3.32 -2.34 10.50
N GLY A 61 -3.30 -3.64 10.25
CA GLY A 61 -4.09 -4.62 11.02
C GLY A 61 -5.40 -4.96 10.29
N THR A 62 -6.10 -5.99 10.75
CA THR A 62 -7.26 -6.53 10.02
C THR A 62 -8.39 -5.50 9.84
N GLY A 63 -8.73 -5.23 8.57
CA GLY A 63 -9.96 -4.59 8.15
C GLY A 63 -10.04 -3.09 8.44
N ASP A 64 -9.40 -2.28 7.61
CA ASP A 64 -9.63 -0.83 7.58
C ASP A 64 -10.65 -0.48 6.46
N PRO A 65 -11.91 -0.17 6.81
CA PRO A 65 -12.93 0.20 5.83
C PRO A 65 -12.59 1.48 5.05
N GLU A 66 -11.76 2.37 5.62
CA GLU A 66 -11.31 3.58 4.95
C GLU A 66 -10.41 3.23 3.77
N LEU A 67 -9.40 2.38 3.98
CA LEU A 67 -8.52 1.90 2.91
C LEU A 67 -9.31 1.20 1.80
N ASP A 68 -10.28 0.37 2.17
CA ASP A 68 -11.15 -0.34 1.22
C ASP A 68 -11.94 0.64 0.35
N THR A 69 -12.51 1.68 0.97
CA THR A 69 -13.25 2.74 0.28
C THR A 69 -12.32 3.51 -0.67
N LEU A 70 -11.15 3.93 -0.19
CA LEU A 70 -10.16 4.64 -0.99
C LEU A 70 -9.70 3.83 -2.22
N CYS A 71 -9.49 2.52 -2.06
CA CYS A 71 -9.14 1.65 -3.17
C CYS A 71 -10.28 1.51 -4.19
N LEU A 72 -11.53 1.41 -3.73
CA LEU A 72 -12.71 1.34 -4.62
C LEU A 72 -12.95 2.64 -5.36
N GLU A 73 -12.82 3.79 -4.70
CA GLU A 73 -12.94 5.10 -5.34
C GLU A 73 -11.86 5.32 -6.40
N ALA A 74 -10.61 4.91 -6.11
CA ALA A 74 -9.53 4.96 -7.09
C ALA A 74 -9.81 4.02 -8.28
N LEU A 75 -10.40 2.84 -8.04
CA LEU A 75 -10.76 1.90 -9.09
C LEU A 75 -11.87 2.44 -10.00
N ASP A 76 -12.94 3.01 -9.43
CA ASP A 76 -14.03 3.63 -10.21
C ASP A 76 -13.49 4.78 -11.07
N ALA A 77 -12.65 5.64 -10.49
CA ALA A 77 -12.06 6.75 -11.23
C ALA A 77 -11.10 6.29 -12.34
N ALA A 78 -10.36 5.20 -12.12
CA ALA A 78 -9.48 4.62 -13.13
C ALA A 78 -10.28 3.97 -14.27
N TYR A 79 -11.36 3.26 -13.95
CA TYR A 79 -12.26 2.65 -14.92
C TYR A 79 -12.96 3.69 -15.80
N ARG A 80 -13.30 4.86 -15.23
CA ARG A 80 -14.01 5.94 -15.91
C ARG A 80 -13.09 7.07 -16.37
N VAL A 81 -11.79 6.82 -16.49
CA VAL A 81 -10.80 7.87 -16.80
C VAL A 81 -11.06 8.50 -18.18
N THR A 82 -11.57 7.74 -19.14
CA THR A 82 -11.95 8.24 -20.48
C THR A 82 -13.12 9.22 -20.42
N ASP A 83 -14.08 9.00 -19.51
CA ASP A 83 -15.30 9.82 -19.39
C ASP A 83 -15.11 11.03 -18.47
N LEU A 84 -14.38 10.84 -17.37
CA LEU A 84 -14.23 11.83 -16.28
C LEU A 84 -12.88 12.55 -16.30
N GLY A 85 -11.95 12.08 -17.13
CA GLY A 85 -10.62 12.64 -17.29
C GLY A 85 -9.64 12.32 -16.16
N THR A 86 -8.36 12.54 -16.44
CA THR A 86 -7.26 12.26 -15.51
C THR A 86 -7.30 13.10 -14.23
N ALA A 87 -7.97 14.25 -14.24
CA ALA A 87 -8.09 15.11 -13.07
C ALA A 87 -8.90 14.45 -11.95
N ARG A 88 -9.96 13.71 -12.30
CA ARG A 88 -10.76 12.95 -11.33
C ARG A 88 -9.93 11.84 -10.69
N LEU A 89 -9.20 11.08 -11.50
CA LEU A 89 -8.30 10.03 -11.03
C LEU A 89 -7.25 10.55 -10.05
N LYS A 90 -6.64 11.70 -10.35
CA LYS A 90 -5.69 12.36 -9.45
C LYS A 90 -6.34 12.75 -8.12
N ALA A 91 -7.55 13.30 -8.18
CA ALA A 91 -8.29 13.69 -6.99
C ALA A 91 -8.65 12.50 -6.09
N THR A 92 -8.95 11.33 -6.65
CA THR A 92 -9.25 10.10 -5.88
C THR A 92 -8.01 9.36 -5.40
N ILE A 93 -6.89 9.41 -6.16
CA ILE A 93 -5.63 8.78 -5.73
C ILE A 93 -4.95 9.55 -4.59
N LYS A 94 -5.11 10.88 -4.55
CA LYS A 94 -4.46 11.71 -3.53
C LYS A 94 -4.80 11.26 -2.08
N PRO A 95 -6.08 11.11 -1.68
CA PRO A 95 -6.42 10.61 -0.35
C PRO A 95 -5.84 9.23 -0.04
N LEU A 96 -5.79 8.31 -1.02
CA LEU A 96 -5.16 7.00 -0.86
C LEU A 96 -3.65 7.11 -0.55
N LYS A 97 -2.95 8.00 -1.24
CA LYS A 97 -1.52 8.26 -0.97
C LYS A 97 -1.30 8.90 0.40
N GLU A 98 -2.16 9.84 0.79
CA GLU A 98 -2.11 10.48 2.11
C GLU A 98 -2.33 9.45 3.22
N TRP A 99 -3.30 8.54 3.06
CA TRP A 99 -3.53 7.43 3.97
C TRP A 99 -2.29 6.52 4.07
N LEU A 100 -1.70 6.13 2.93
CA LEU A 100 -0.48 5.29 2.90
C LEU A 100 0.70 5.96 3.61
N LEU A 101 0.89 7.26 3.40
CA LEU A 101 1.94 8.04 4.04
C LEU A 101 1.71 8.16 5.55
N ALA A 102 0.47 8.35 5.99
CA ALA A 102 0.12 8.39 7.41
C ALA A 102 0.33 7.03 8.10
N ALA A 103 0.12 5.94 7.38
CA ALA A 103 0.37 4.57 7.86
C ALA A 103 1.86 4.16 7.79
N MET A 104 2.73 5.00 7.20
CA MET A 104 4.14 4.71 7.05
C MET A 104 4.90 4.84 8.38
N THR A 105 5.67 3.82 8.69
CA THR A 105 6.58 3.74 9.84
C THR A 105 7.95 3.29 9.34
N GLU A 106 9.00 3.43 10.17
CA GLU A 106 10.35 2.98 9.79
C GLU A 106 10.39 1.46 9.48
N ASP A 107 9.56 0.66 10.15
CA ASP A 107 9.51 -0.80 9.97
C ASP A 107 8.83 -1.23 8.67
N ASN A 108 7.84 -0.46 8.19
CA ASN A 108 7.05 -0.81 7.01
C ASN A 108 7.38 0.04 5.77
N LYS A 109 8.29 1.01 5.90
CA LYS A 109 8.64 2.00 4.87
C LYS A 109 8.84 1.39 3.50
N ARG A 110 9.61 0.32 3.40
CA ARG A 110 9.89 -0.34 2.12
C ARG A 110 8.62 -0.83 1.42
N ASP A 111 7.73 -1.46 2.17
CA ASP A 111 6.54 -2.09 1.62
C ASP A 111 5.50 -1.00 1.25
N ILE A 112 5.32 0.02 2.10
CA ILE A 112 4.47 1.19 1.80
C ILE A 112 5.01 1.97 0.59
N SER A 113 6.33 2.11 0.42
CA SER A 113 6.91 2.73 -0.78
C SER A 113 6.51 2.00 -2.06
N TRP A 114 6.38 0.66 -2.04
CA TRP A 114 5.87 -0.08 -3.19
C TRP A 114 4.40 0.20 -3.48
N ALA A 115 3.57 0.32 -2.44
CA ALA A 115 2.18 0.73 -2.61
C ALA A 115 2.09 2.15 -3.24
N LEU A 116 2.93 3.08 -2.77
CA LEU A 116 3.01 4.43 -3.36
C LEU A 116 3.44 4.38 -4.83
N VAL A 117 4.45 3.58 -5.19
CA VAL A 117 4.85 3.38 -6.59
C VAL A 117 3.69 2.86 -7.45
N LEU A 118 2.92 1.89 -6.96
CA LEU A 118 1.74 1.37 -7.66
C LEU A 118 0.69 2.46 -7.90
N THR A 119 0.38 3.26 -6.88
CA THR A 119 -0.56 4.39 -7.04
C THR A 119 -0.04 5.43 -8.03
N ASP A 120 1.28 5.65 -8.08
CA ASP A 120 1.93 6.53 -9.04
C ASP A 120 1.82 6.02 -10.48
N LEU A 121 2.05 4.72 -10.69
CA LEU A 121 1.92 4.09 -11.99
C LEU A 121 0.47 4.22 -12.50
N ILE A 122 -0.51 3.90 -11.67
CA ILE A 122 -1.93 4.05 -12.05
C ILE A 122 -2.28 5.51 -12.35
N GLU A 123 -1.83 6.46 -11.54
CA GLU A 123 -2.12 7.89 -11.75
C GLU A 123 -1.54 8.42 -13.06
N LYS A 124 -0.34 7.95 -13.44
CA LYS A 124 0.44 8.49 -14.55
C LYS A 124 0.24 7.74 -15.85
N SER A 125 -0.32 6.52 -15.81
CA SER A 125 -0.46 5.67 -16.99
C SER A 125 -1.52 6.10 -18.00
N PRO A 126 -2.71 6.59 -17.61
CA PRO A 126 -3.67 7.11 -18.58
C PRO A 126 -3.04 8.26 -19.37
N LEU A 127 -2.68 7.98 -20.63
CA LEU A 127 -2.22 8.98 -21.57
C LEU A 127 -3.43 9.82 -21.99
N LYS A 128 -3.22 11.13 -22.08
CA LYS A 128 -4.20 12.10 -22.58
C LYS A 128 -4.78 11.69 -23.93
#